data_AF-A0A6B1IG25-F1
#
_entry.id   AF-A0A6B1IG25-F1
#
_cell.length_a   1.000
_cell.length_b   1.000
_cell.length_c   1.000
_cell.angle_alpha   90.00
_cell.angle_beta   90.00
_cell.angle_gamma   90.00
#
_symmetry.space_group_name_H-M   'P 1'
#
loop_
_entity.id
_entity.type
_entity.pdbx_description
1 polymer ?
#
loop_
_entity_poly.entity_id
_entity_poly.type
_entity_poly.pdbx_seq_one_letter_code
_entity_poly.pdbx_strand_id
1 'polypeptide(L)' 'MKKSLVRYIQYMGVLIVLFGVVFHLQGQGVVGPEESFMYQSQDWINHGITIAIIGIIVTATSTIIKIRHV' A
#
# COMPACT_ATOMS: atom_id res chain seq x y z
N MET A 1 -4.16 -17.80 -17.86
CA MET A 1 -4.04 -16.32 -17.89
C MET A 1 -4.85 -15.59 -16.81
N LYS A 2 -6.17 -15.78 -16.67
CA LYS A 2 -6.96 -15.02 -15.67
C LYS A 2 -6.51 -15.23 -14.21
N LYS A 3 -6.18 -16.46 -13.82
CA LYS A 3 -5.71 -16.80 -12.45
C LYS A 3 -4.30 -16.27 -12.13
N SER A 4 -3.44 -16.07 -13.14
CA SER A 4 -2.10 -15.49 -12.95
C SER A 4 -2.20 -13.96 -12.82
N LEU A 5 -3.09 -13.32 -13.59
CA LEU A 5 -3.35 -11.88 -13.47
C LEU A 5 -3.84 -11.48 -12.08
N VAL A 6 -4.82 -12.20 -11.51
CA VAL A 6 -5.32 -11.92 -10.15
C VAL A 6 -4.21 -12.07 -9.09
N ARG A 7 -3.29 -13.02 -9.27
CA ARG A 7 -2.11 -13.16 -8.41
C ARG A 7 -1.18 -11.94 -8.48
N TYR A 8 -0.91 -11.43 -9.68
CA TYR A 8 -0.10 -10.22 -9.82
C TYR A 8 -0.77 -9.00 -9.18
N ILE A 9 -2.09 -8.84 -9.35
CA ILE A 9 -2.85 -7.75 -8.70
C ILE A 9 -2.77 -7.87 -7.17
N GLN A 10 -2.83 -9.09 -6.63
CA GLN A 10 -2.69 -9.33 -5.19
C GLN A 10 -1.30 -8.89 -4.68
N TYR A 11 -0.22 -9.25 -5.39
CA TYR A 11 1.13 -8.82 -5.02
C TYR A 11 1.31 -7.31 -5.10
N MET A 12 0.75 -6.67 -6.14
CA MET A 12 0.77 -5.21 -6.26
C MET A 12 0.01 -4.55 -5.10
N GLY A 13 -1.14 -5.09 -4.71
CA GLY A 13 -1.90 -4.61 -3.54
C GLY A 13 -1.06 -4.63 -2.26
N VAL A 14 -0.35 -5.74 -2.01
CA VAL A 14 0.54 -5.86 -0.84
C VAL A 14 1.69 -4.85 -0.90
N LEU A 15 2.32 -4.67 -2.07
CA LEU A 15 3.39 -3.67 -2.23
C LEU A 15 2.89 -2.25 -1.96
N ILE A 16 1.67 -1.91 -2.42
CA ILE A 16 1.06 -0.60 -2.14
C ILE A 16 0.84 -0.41 -0.63
N VAL A 17 0.39 -1.44 0.09
CA VAL A 17 0.27 -1.38 1.56
C VAL A 17 1.62 -1.10 2.20
N LEU A 18 2.66 -1.83 1.81
CA LEU A 18 4.00 -1.66 2.37
C LEU A 18 4.53 -0.24 2.12
N PHE A 19 4.37 0.31 0.91
CA PHE A 19 4.74 1.70 0.64
C PHE A 19 3.92 2.71 1.44
N GLY A 20 2.61 2.51 1.56
CA GLY A 20 1.76 3.37 2.38
C GLY A 20 2.21 3.42 3.85
N VAL A 21 2.56 2.26 4.42
CA VAL A 21 3.11 2.16 5.78
C VAL A 21 4.47 2.87 5.88
N VAL A 22 5.39 2.65 4.93
CA VAL A 22 6.69 3.33 4.93
C VAL A 22 6.51 4.85 4.84
N PHE A 23 5.65 5.35 3.96
CA PHE A 23 5.41 6.79 3.82
C PHE A 23 4.71 7.39 5.04
N HIS A 24 3.82 6.64 5.69
CA HIS A 24 3.23 7.07 6.96
C HIS A 24 4.29 7.22 8.05
N LEU A 25 5.15 6.21 8.21
CA LEU A 25 6.24 6.24 9.19
C LEU A 25 7.29 7.31 8.86
N GLN A 26 7.55 7.55 7.58
CA GLN A 26 8.42 8.63 7.13
C GLN A 26 7.78 10.00 7.43
N GLY A 27 6.48 10.17 7.21
CA GLY A 27 5.70 11.33 7.63
C GLY A 27 5.76 11.60 9.13
N GLN A 28 5.90 10.57 9.97
CA GLN A 28 6.09 10.69 11.41
C GLN A 28 7.55 10.97 11.81
N GLY A 29 8.49 10.92 10.87
CA GLY A 29 9.92 11.05 11.15
C GLY A 29 10.52 9.82 11.84
N VAL A 30 9.93 8.63 11.66
CA VAL A 30 10.44 7.39 12.27
C VAL A 30 11.44 6.69 11.36
N VAL A 31 11.26 6.78 10.04
CA VAL A 31 12.10 6.13 9.02
C VAL A 31 12.42 7.09 7.88
N GLY A 32 13.50 6.81 7.14
CA GLY A 32 13.91 7.59 5.97
C GLY A 32 14.87 8.75 6.31
N PRO A 33 15.41 9.43 5.29
CA PRO A 33 16.36 10.52 5.49
C PRO A 33 15.63 11.81 5.90
N GLU A 34 16.22 12.57 6.81
CA GLU A 34 15.67 13.84 7.33
C GLU A 34 15.53 14.91 6.23
N GLU A 35 16.39 14.88 5.21
CA GLU A 35 16.34 15.76 4.04
C GLU A 35 15.20 15.43 3.07
N SER A 36 14.44 14.35 3.31
CA SER A 36 13.29 14.02 2.48
C SER A 36 12.17 15.02 2.71
N PHE A 37 11.56 15.48 1.62
CA PHE A 37 10.30 16.25 1.67
C PHE A 37 9.14 15.51 2.36
N MET A 38 9.25 14.20 2.57
CA MET A 38 8.27 13.40 3.29
C MET A 38 8.50 13.34 4.81
N TYR A 39 9.72 13.61 5.27
CA TYR A 39 10.09 13.43 6.67
C TYR A 39 9.41 14.48 7.56
N GLN A 40 8.80 14.04 8.67
CA GLN A 40 8.03 14.91 9.58
C GLN A 40 6.96 15.79 8.90
N SER A 41 6.31 15.26 7.87
CA SER A 41 5.24 15.96 7.14
C SER A 41 3.85 15.41 7.45
N GLN A 42 2.96 16.25 7.98
CA GLN A 42 1.56 15.88 8.27
C GLN A 42 0.80 15.42 7.02
N ASP A 43 1.13 15.99 5.86
CA ASP A 43 0.55 15.56 4.58
C ASP A 43 0.96 14.12 4.27
N TRP A 44 2.23 13.76 4.45
CA TRP A 44 2.72 12.41 4.19
C TRP A 44 2.25 11.37 5.20
N ILE A 45 1.92 11.78 6.44
CA ILE A 45 1.19 10.93 7.37
C ILE A 45 -0.18 10.53 6.77
N ASN A 46 -0.93 11.51 6.25
CA ASN A 46 -2.27 11.30 5.68
C ASN A 46 -2.23 10.56 4.34
N HIS A 47 -1.28 10.91 3.46
CA HIS A 47 -1.07 10.22 2.19
C HIS A 47 -0.65 8.77 2.42
N GLY A 48 0.25 8.49 3.38
CA GLY A 48 0.65 7.13 3.72
C GLY A 48 -0.52 6.25 4.15
N ILE A 49 -1.40 6.77 5.03
CA ILE A 49 -2.63 6.08 5.43
C ILE A 49 -3.54 5.83 4.22
N THR A 50 -3.76 6.84 3.39
CA THR A 50 -4.62 6.74 2.20
C THR A 50 -4.10 5.67 1.23
N ILE A 51 -2.79 5.67 0.97
CA ILE A 51 -2.13 4.68 0.11
C ILE A 51 -2.29 3.28 0.71
N ALA A 52 -2.07 3.11 2.01
CA ALA A 52 -2.24 1.83 2.69
C ALA A 52 -3.68 1.30 2.57
N ILE A 53 -4.69 2.16 2.75
CA ILE A 53 -6.11 1.80 2.59
C ILE A 53 -6.40 1.34 1.16
N ILE A 54 -5.90 2.06 0.15
CA ILE A 54 -6.05 1.66 -1.26
C ILE A 54 -5.42 0.28 -1.50
N GLY A 55 -4.22 0.04 -0.98
CA GLY A 55 -3.54 -1.26 -1.08
C GLY A 55 -4.35 -2.39 -0.44
N ILE A 56 -4.97 -2.14 0.72
CA ILE A 56 -5.86 -3.10 1.39
C ILE A 56 -7.09 -3.40 0.52
N ILE A 57 -7.73 -2.38 -0.06
CA ILE A 57 -8.90 -2.56 -0.93
C ILE A 57 -8.55 -3.39 -2.16
N VAL A 58 -7.42 -3.11 -2.82
CA VAL A 58 -6.93 -3.88 -3.97
C VAL A 58 -6.67 -5.34 -3.57
N THR A 59 -5.99 -5.56 -2.45
CA THR A 59 -5.69 -6.90 -1.94
C THR A 59 -6.96 -7.67 -1.60
N ALA A 60 -7.90 -7.06 -0.88
CA ALA A 60 -9.18 -7.66 -0.51
C ALA A 60 -10.02 -8.02 -1.75
N THR A 61 -10.14 -7.09 -2.70
CA THR A 61 -10.90 -7.30 -3.94
C THR A 61 -10.30 -8.44 -4.75
N SER A 62 -8.97 -8.48 -4.92
CA SER A 62 -8.30 -9.57 -5.62
C SER A 62 -8.49 -10.92 -4.94
N THR A 63 -8.55 -10.95 -3.61
CA THR A 63 -8.78 -12.16 -2.81
C THR A 63 -10.21 -12.66 -2.98
N ILE A 64 -11.21 -11.77 -2.95
CA ILE A 64 -12.62 -12.12 -3.20
C ILE A 64 -12.80 -12.70 -4.60
N ILE A 65 -12.22 -12.07 -5.62
CA ILE A 65 -12.24 -12.55 -7.00
C ILE A 65 -11.60 -13.93 -7.10
N LYS A 66 -10.45 -14.12 -6.45
CA LYS A 66 -9.76 -15.43 -6.42
C LYS A 66 -10.67 -16.50 -5.81
N ILE A 67 -11.30 -16.26 -4.66
CA ILE A 67 -12.17 -17.22 -3.98
C ILE A 67 -13.40 -17.56 -4.83
N ARG A 68 -14.05 -16.57 -5.46
CA ARG A 68 -15.24 -16.79 -6.31
C ARG A 68 -14.96 -17.56 -7.60
N HIS A 69 -13.70 -17.67 -8.01
CA HIS A 69 -13.27 -18.33 -9.25
C HIS A 69 -12.31 -19.52 -9.02
N VAL A 70 -12.17 -19.97 -7.76
CA VAL A 70 -11.54 -21.24 -7.38
C VAL A 70 -12.62 -22.31 -7.41
#